data_AF-A0A384IQF8-F1
#
_entry.id   AF-A0A384IQF8-F1
#
_cell.length_a   1.000
_cell.length_b   1.000
_cell.length_c   1.000
_cell.angle_alpha   90.00
_cell.angle_beta   90.00
_cell.angle_gamma   90.00
#
_symmetry.space_group_name_H-M   'P 1'
#
loop_
_entity.id
_entity.type
_entity.pdbx_description
1 polymer ?
#
loop_
_entity_poly.entity_id
_entity_poly.type
_entity_poly.pdbx_seq_one_letter_code
_entity_poly.pdbx_strand_id
1 'polypeptide(L)' 'MSRTAFRPGVECSYPLPHAGPDARLGDSLISSVAGVLVGYGLPRLTAQDRAALETALVAFVYNSQESNT' A
#
# COMPACT_ATOMS: atom_id res chain seq x y z
N MET A 1 7.63 -35.88 42.75
CA MET A 1 7.11 -35.44 41.43
C MET A 1 6.60 -34.02 41.58
N SER A 2 7.45 -33.04 41.25
CA SER A 2 7.16 -31.62 41.46
C SER A 2 6.46 -31.06 40.22
N ARG A 3 5.16 -30.82 40.36
CA ARG A 3 4.28 -30.22 39.35
C ARG A 3 4.69 -28.76 39.19
N THR A 4 5.44 -28.45 38.13
CA THR A 4 5.82 -27.08 37.79
C THR A 4 4.56 -26.27 37.51
N ALA A 5 4.32 -25.26 38.34
CA ALA A 5 3.22 -24.32 38.17
C ALA A 5 3.43 -23.50 36.89
N PHE A 6 2.45 -23.56 35.99
CA PHE A 6 2.40 -22.65 34.83
C PHE A 6 2.26 -21.21 35.34
N ARG A 7 3.27 -20.38 35.07
CA ARG A 7 3.19 -18.93 35.25
C ARG A 7 2.33 -18.35 34.11
N PRO A 8 1.23 -17.63 34.39
CA PRO A 8 0.53 -16.86 33.37
C PRO A 8 1.29 -15.55 33.19
N GLY A 9 2.24 -15.54 32.26
CA GLY A 9 3.12 -14.38 32.06
C GLY A 9 3.91 -14.41 30.77
N VAL A 10 3.42 -15.12 29.75
CA VAL A 10 3.94 -15.01 28.39
C VAL A 10 2.80 -14.44 27.58
N GLU A 11 2.86 -13.14 27.33
CA GLU A 11 2.10 -12.52 26.24
C GLU A 11 2.39 -13.36 24.99
N CYS A 12 1.37 -14.05 24.50
CA CYS A 12 1.42 -14.67 23.19
C CYS A 12 1.42 -13.53 22.16
N SER A 13 2.57 -12.86 22.01
CA SER A 13 2.88 -12.06 20.84
C SER A 13 3.08 -13.04 19.68
N TYR A 14 1.97 -13.59 19.19
CA TYR A 14 1.93 -14.10 17.83
C TYR A 14 2.57 -13.03 16.93
N PRO A 15 3.41 -13.40 15.96
CA PRO A 15 3.81 -12.41 14.97
C PRO A 15 2.50 -11.84 14.41
N LEU A 16 2.28 -10.53 14.57
CA LEU A 16 1.20 -9.87 13.85
C LEU A 16 1.38 -10.31 12.40
N PRO A 17 0.33 -10.87 11.75
CA PRO A 17 0.44 -11.28 10.37
C PRO A 17 1.03 -10.10 9.62
N HIS A 18 2.18 -10.37 8.99
CA HIS A 18 2.94 -9.40 8.23
C HIS A 18 1.93 -8.57 7.46
N ALA A 19 1.88 -7.26 7.71
CA ALA A 19 1.14 -6.36 6.85
C ALA A 19 1.63 -6.71 5.45
N GLY A 20 0.75 -7.33 4.64
CA GLY A 20 1.06 -7.66 3.26
C GLY A 20 1.50 -6.38 2.54
N PRO A 21 2.01 -6.47 1.30
CA PRO A 21 2.23 -5.27 0.51
C PRO A 21 0.99 -4.38 0.64
N ASP A 22 1.18 -3.20 1.22
CA ASP A 22 0.07 -2.31 1.56
C ASP A 22 -0.72 -2.11 0.27
N ALA A 23 -2.03 -2.38 0.32
CA ALA A 23 -2.87 -2.35 -0.89
C ALA A 23 -2.98 -0.93 -1.47
N ARG A 24 -2.46 0.06 -0.75
CA ARG A 24 -2.30 1.43 -1.20
C ARG A 24 -1.16 1.52 -2.21
N LEU A 25 -1.40 2.22 -3.32
CA LEU A 25 -0.33 2.57 -4.23
C LEU A 25 0.75 3.31 -3.44
N GLY A 26 1.98 2.78 -3.49
CA GLY A 26 3.07 3.38 -2.74
C GLY A 26 3.29 4.83 -3.16
N ASP A 27 3.55 5.69 -2.19
CA ASP A 27 3.81 7.12 -2.43
C ASP A 27 4.95 7.35 -3.44
N SER A 28 5.91 6.43 -3.48
CA SER A 28 6.99 6.41 -4.47
C SER A 28 6.47 6.29 -5.90
N LEU A 29 5.46 5.45 -6.16
CA LEU A 29 4.86 5.28 -7.47
C LEU A 29 4.10 6.55 -7.88
N ILE A 30 3.29 7.09 -6.97
CA ILE A 30 2.51 8.32 -7.22
C ILE A 30 3.47 9.48 -7.55
N SER A 31 4.54 9.64 -6.76
CA SER A 31 5.55 10.68 -7.00
C SER A 31 6.31 10.47 -8.31
N SER A 32 6.62 9.22 -8.67
CA SER A 32 7.30 8.90 -9.92
C SER A 32 6.42 9.26 -11.12
N VAL A 33 5.14 8.86 -11.11
CA VAL A 33 4.20 9.16 -12.20
C VAL A 33 3.94 10.67 -12.29
N ALA A 34 3.80 11.36 -11.15
CA ALA A 34 3.68 12.81 -11.14
C ALA A 34 4.91 13.50 -11.80
N GLY A 35 6.13 13.01 -11.54
CA GLY A 35 7.34 13.51 -12.19
C GLY A 35 7.34 13.28 -13.70
N VAL A 36 6.90 12.09 -14.15
CA VAL A 36 6.75 11.78 -15.57
C VAL A 36 5.74 12.71 -16.25
N LEU A 37 4.56 12.92 -15.64
CA LEU A 37 3.52 13.80 -16.18
C LEU A 37 4.02 15.24 -16.34
N VAL A 38 4.78 15.74 -15.36
CA VAL A 38 5.42 17.07 -15.47
C VAL A 38 6.44 17.10 -16.62
N GLY A 39 7.21 16.03 -16.83
CA GLY A 39 8.12 15.90 -17.97
C GLY A 39 7.42 15.91 -19.33
N TYR A 40 6.15 15.46 -19.39
CA TYR A 40 5.30 15.54 -20.57
C TYR A 40 4.63 16.91 -20.77
N GLY A 41 4.85 17.87 -19.86
CA GLY A 41 4.32 19.23 -19.96
C GLY A 41 3.02 19.45 -19.19
N LEU A 42 2.58 18.51 -18.34
CA LEU A 42 1.50 18.79 -17.40
C LEU A 42 1.98 19.74 -16.29
N PRO A 43 1.11 20.65 -15.82
CA PRO A 43 1.41 21.47 -14.66
C PRO A 43 1.64 20.58 -13.43
N ARG A 44 2.44 21.10 -12.49
CA ARG A 44 2.76 20.39 -11.25
C ARG A 44 1.48 20.13 -10.47
N LEU A 45 1.18 18.84 -10.26
CA LEU A 45 -0.03 18.39 -9.59
C LEU A 45 -0.11 18.97 -8.17
N THR A 46 -1.26 19.54 -7.84
CA THR A 46 -1.55 20.03 -6.49
C THR A 46 -1.93 18.86 -5.56
N ALA A 47 -2.03 19.12 -4.26
CA ALA A 47 -2.48 18.13 -3.29
C ALA A 47 -3.89 17.57 -3.63
N GLN A 48 -4.73 18.38 -4.27
CA GLN A 48 -6.06 17.98 -4.72
C GLN A 48 -5.99 17.04 -5.93
N ASP A 49 -5.07 17.30 -6.87
CA ASP A 49 -4.91 16.47 -8.07
C ASP A 49 -4.26 15.12 -7.76
N ARG A 50 -3.56 15.01 -6.63
CA ARG A 50 -2.94 13.76 -6.18
C ARG A 50 -3.95 12.64 -5.96
N ALA A 51 -5.10 12.95 -5.37
CA ALA A 51 -6.16 11.95 -5.14
C ALA A 51 -6.80 11.47 -6.46
N ALA A 52 -6.95 12.37 -7.42
CA ALA A 52 -7.43 12.03 -8.76
C ALA A 52 -6.42 11.15 -9.51
N LEU A 53 -5.12 11.47 -9.40
CA LEU A 53 -4.04 10.66 -9.97
C LEU A 53 -4.00 9.26 -9.34
N GLU A 54 -4.08 9.17 -8.02
CA GLU A 54 -4.11 7.89 -7.29
C GLU A 54 -5.30 7.04 -7.75
N THR A 55 -6.50 7.63 -7.81
CA THR A 55 -7.71 6.93 -8.27
C THR A 55 -7.58 6.45 -9.72
N ALA A 56 -7.04 7.28 -10.62
CA ALA A 56 -6.81 6.91 -12.02
C ALA A 56 -5.78 5.78 -12.16
N LEU A 57 -4.73 5.80 -11.34
CA LEU A 57 -3.73 4.71 -11.29
C LEU A 57 -4.34 3.41 -10.76
N VAL A 58 -5.16 3.47 -9.71
CA VAL A 58 -5.87 2.30 -9.19
C VAL A 58 -6.76 1.74 -10.30
N ALA A 59 -7.55 2.58 -10.95
CA ALA A 59 -8.38 2.15 -12.07
C ALA A 59 -7.55 1.53 -13.19
N PHE A 60 -6.41 2.12 -13.58
CA PHE A 60 -5.54 1.54 -14.60
C PHE A 60 -4.99 0.16 -14.20
N VAL A 61 -4.42 0.04 -12.99
CA VAL A 61 -3.80 -1.21 -12.51
C VAL A 61 -4.83 -2.33 -12.33
N TYR A 62 -5.99 -2.02 -11.74
CA TYR A 62 -7.00 -3.03 -11.43
C TYR A 62 -7.90 -3.35 -12.63
N ASN A 63 -8.23 -2.38 -13.50
CA ASN A 63 -9.04 -2.63 -14.69
C ASN A 63 -8.26 -3.40 -15.77
N SER A 64 -6.92 -3.27 -15.81
CA SER A 64 -6.07 -4.14 -16.65
C SER A 64 -6.00 -5.60 -16.16
N GLN A 65 -6.31 -5.90 -14.89
CA GLN A 65 -6.35 -7.29 -14.42
C GLN A 65 -7.61 -8.03 -14.87
N GLU A 66 -8.75 -7.35 -15.00
CA GLU A 66 -10.01 -7.95 -15.45
C GLU A 66 -9.97 -8.31 -16.96
N SER A 67 -9.17 -7.62 -17.76
CA SER A 67 -9.01 -7.92 -19.20
C SER A 67 -8.11 -9.12 -19.51
N ASN A 68 -7.49 -9.75 -18.51
CA ASN A 68 -6.58 -10.89 -18.67
C ASN A 68 -7.19 -12.24 -18.24
N THR A 69 -8.50 -12.29 -18.01
CA THR A 69 -9.29 -13.51 -17.73
C THR A 69 -10.33 -13.75 -18.81
#